data_AF-A0A3B8QGG1-F1
#
_entry.id   AF-A0A3B8QGG1-F1
#
_cell.length_a   1.000
_cell.length_b   1.000
_cell.length_c   1.000
_cell.angle_alpha   90.00
_cell.angle_beta   90.00
_cell.angle_gamma   90.00
#
_symmetry.space_group_name_H-M   'P 1'
#
loop_
_entity.id
_entity.type
_entity.pdbx_description
1 polymer ?
#
loop_
_entity_poly.entity_id
_entity_poly.type
_entity_poly.pdbx_seq_one_letter_code
_entity_poly.pdbx_strand_id
1 'polypeptide(L)' 'MQTPIPGLSKAQRSAILALHRKKGREQAEQFIVEGPKGVQEFIDEGWDLQRLVVRNDSEWANRRGALLATPREFAE' A
#
# COMPACT_ATOMS: atom_id res chain seq x y z
N MET A 1 -13.97 1.61 23.14
CA MET A 1 -14.49 0.74 22.07
C MET A 1 -13.62 0.97 20.84
N GLN A 2 -12.69 0.05 20.52
CA GLN A 2 -11.86 0.19 19.31
C GLN A 2 -12.69 -0.25 18.11
N THR A 3 -12.99 0.69 17.22
CA THR A 3 -13.67 0.45 15.95
C THR A 3 -12.81 -0.51 15.12
N PRO A 4 -13.36 -1.60 14.55
CA PRO A 4 -12.58 -2.48 13.68
C PRO A 4 -12.14 -1.66 12.47
N ILE A 5 -10.82 -1.56 12.29
CA ILE A 5 -10.21 -0.92 11.13
C ILE A 5 -10.55 -1.82 9.94
N PRO A 6 -11.41 -1.40 8.99
CA PRO A 6 -11.73 -2.22 7.85
C PRO A 6 -10.46 -2.42 7.02
N GLY A 7 -10.12 -3.67 6.71
CA GLY A 7 -9.04 -4.00 5.79
C GLY A 7 -9.27 -3.40 4.39
N LEU A 8 -8.31 -3.58 3.50
CA LEU A 8 -8.41 -3.19 2.11
C LEU A 8 -9.67 -3.80 1.45
N SER A 9 -10.38 -2.97 0.69
CA SER A 9 -11.47 -3.47 -0.15
C SER A 9 -10.95 -4.43 -1.22
N LYS A 10 -11.80 -5.37 -1.66
CA LYS A 10 -11.46 -6.33 -2.73
C LYS A 10 -10.87 -5.66 -3.98
N ALA A 11 -11.43 -4.51 -4.38
CA ALA A 11 -10.94 -3.73 -5.50
C ALA A 11 -9.53 -3.16 -5.25
N GLN A 12 -9.24 -2.67 -4.05
CA GLN A 12 -7.93 -2.15 -3.67
C GLN A 12 -6.89 -3.27 -3.66
N ARG A 13 -7.20 -4.42 -3.04
CA ARG A 13 -6.34 -5.61 -3.05
C ARG A 13 -6.02 -6.04 -4.48
N SER A 14 -7.06 -6.18 -5.32
CA SER A 14 -6.88 -6.59 -6.71
C SER A 14 -6.04 -5.60 -7.51
N ALA A 15 -6.19 -4.29 -7.28
CA ALA A 15 -5.38 -3.28 -7.94
C ALA A 15 -3.90 -3.36 -7.53
N ILE A 16 -3.62 -3.57 -6.24
CA ILE A 16 -2.24 -3.73 -5.74
C ILE A 16 -1.60 -4.99 -6.34
N LEU A 17 -2.30 -6.14 -6.28
CA LEU A 17 -1.80 -7.39 -6.85
C LEU A 17 -1.52 -7.28 -8.37
N ALA A 18 -2.32 -6.51 -9.10
CA ALA A 18 -2.10 -6.26 -10.52
C ALA A 18 -0.75 -5.57 -10.80
N LEU A 19 -0.30 -4.66 -9.93
CA LEU A 19 0.96 -3.93 -10.09
C LEU A 19 2.21 -4.81 -9.93
N HIS A 20 2.10 -6.01 -9.34
CA HIS A 20 3.21 -6.97 -9.36
C HIS A 20 3.47 -7.49 -10.79
N ARG A 21 2.47 -7.45 -11.68
CA ARG A 21 2.60 -7.86 -13.08
C ARG A 21 2.97 -6.67 -13.97
N LYS A 22 3.85 -6.87 -14.94
CA LYS A 22 4.29 -5.83 -15.91
C LYS A 22 3.09 -5.13 -16.56
N LYS A 23 2.14 -5.90 -17.09
CA LYS A 23 0.90 -5.40 -17.70
C LYS A 23 0.11 -4.48 -16.76
N GLY A 24 0.02 -4.82 -15.48
CA GLY A 24 -0.70 -3.99 -14.51
C GLY A 24 0.01 -2.67 -14.24
N ARG A 25 1.35 -2.65 -14.19
CA ARG A 25 2.13 -1.41 -14.08
C ARG A 25 1.98 -0.51 -15.29
N GLU A 26 2.03 -1.09 -16.49
CA GLU A 26 1.89 -0.34 -17.74
C GLU A 26 0.48 0.25 -17.90
N GLN A 27 -0.56 -0.47 -17.47
CA GLN A 27 -1.94 0.00 -17.55
C GLN A 27 -2.28 1.08 -16.52
N ALA A 28 -1.72 0.99 -15.32
CA ALA A 28 -2.00 1.94 -14.24
C ALA A 28 -0.99 3.09 -14.20
N GLU A 29 0.09 3.03 -15.00
CA GLU A 29 1.24 3.94 -14.97
C GLU A 29 1.81 4.10 -13.56
N GLN A 30 1.81 2.99 -12.81
CA GLN A 30 2.15 2.93 -11.39
C GLN A 30 3.11 1.77 -11.13
N PHE A 31 3.91 1.90 -10.08
CA PHE A 31 4.76 0.82 -9.58
C PHE A 31 4.65 0.71 -8.06
N ILE A 32 5.07 -0.43 -7.53
CA ILE A 32 5.11 -0.67 -6.10
C ILE A 32 6.53 -0.43 -5.62
N VAL A 33 6.65 0.28 -4.49
CA VAL A 33 7.86 0.35 -3.68
C VAL A 33 7.60 -0.41 -2.40
N GLU A 34 8.46 -1.38 -2.09
CA GLU A 34 8.36 -2.20 -0.90
C GLU A 34 9.56 -1.98 0.02
N GLY A 35 9.32 -2.08 1.33
CA GLY A 35 10.34 -1.94 2.36
C GLY A 35 10.46 -0.51 2.92
N PRO A 36 10.75 -0.38 4.22
CA PRO A 36 10.70 0.92 4.92
C PRO A 36 11.70 1.92 4.34
N LYS A 37 12.91 1.48 3.99
CA LYS A 37 13.94 2.37 3.42
C LYS A 37 13.52 2.91 2.06
N GLY A 38 13.14 2.04 1.11
CA GLY A 38 12.78 2.46 -0.24
C GLY A 38 11.56 3.37 -0.26
N VAL A 39 10.57 3.12 0.60
CA VAL A 39 9.41 4.01 0.70
C VAL A 39 9.77 5.36 1.34
N GLN A 40 10.69 5.39 2.31
CA GLN A 40 11.20 6.64 2.86
C GLN A 40 11.95 7.45 1.80
N GLU A 41 12.81 6.82 1.00
CA GLU A 41 13.52 7.46 -0.11
C GLU A 41 12.54 8.01 -1.17
N PHE A 42 11.52 7.23 -1.54
CA PHE A 42 10.48 7.66 -2.48
C PHE A 42 9.74 8.91 -1.99
N ILE A 43 9.45 9.00 -0.69
CA ILE A 43 8.81 10.17 -0.08
C ILE A 43 9.77 11.37 -0.05
N ASP A 44 11.03 11.15 0.32
CA ASP A 44 12.04 12.20 0.49
C ASP A 44 12.41 12.85 -0.84
N GLU A 45 12.53 12.06 -1.90
CA GLU A 45 12.75 12.52 -3.27
C GLU A 45 11.54 13.25 -3.88
N GLY A 46 10.39 13.28 -3.18
CA GLY A 46 9.21 14.04 -3.60
C GLY A 46 8.44 13.40 -4.75
N TRP A 47 8.54 12.08 -4.91
CA TRP A 47 7.72 11.37 -5.88
C TRP A 47 6.23 11.48 -5.53
N ASP A 48 5.39 11.43 -6.56
CA ASP A 48 3.95 11.54 -6.39
C ASP A 48 3.36 10.26 -5.79
N LEU A 49 3.11 10.30 -4.48
CA LEU A 49 2.58 9.18 -3.71
C LEU A 49 1.08 9.01 -3.96
N GLN A 50 0.75 8.05 -4.81
CA GLN A 50 -0.63 7.70 -5.12
C GLN A 50 -1.35 7.03 -3.94
N ARG A 51 -0.75 5.99 -3.35
CA ARG A 51 -1.32 5.21 -2.24
C ARG A 51 -0.23 4.67 -1.33
N LEU A 52 -0.41 4.82 -0.02
CA LEU A 52 0.43 4.20 0.99
C LEU A 52 -0.32 3.07 1.68
N VAL A 53 0.23 1.87 1.63
CA VAL A 53 -0.35 0.68 2.26
C VAL A 53 0.60 0.18 3.33
N VAL A 54 0.11 0.06 4.56
CA VAL A 54 0.94 -0.29 5.71
C VAL A 54 0.27 -1.38 6.54
N ARG A 55 1.07 -2.19 7.21
CA ARG A 55 0.54 -3.12 8.20
C ARG A 55 -0.01 -2.33 9.38
N ASN A 56 -1.03 -2.88 10.04
CA ASN A 56 -1.64 -2.24 11.20
C ASN A 56 -0.64 -1.97 12.35
N ASP A 57 0.39 -2.79 12.47
CA ASP A 57 1.44 -2.68 13.51
C ASP A 57 2.64 -1.80 13.07
N SER A 58 2.58 -1.17 11.90
CA SER A 58 3.67 -0.33 11.41
C SER A 58 3.65 1.06 12.05
N GLU A 59 4.82 1.64 12.28
CA GLU A 59 5.00 3.04 12.68
C GLU A 59 4.25 4.05 11.77
N TRP A 60 4.03 3.68 10.51
CA TRP A 60 3.33 4.52 9.53
C TRP A 60 1.82 4.35 9.53
N ALA A 61 1.27 3.49 10.38
CA ALA A 61 -0.18 3.29 10.52
C ALA A 61 -0.93 4.57 10.89
N ASN A 62 -0.27 5.51 11.58
CA ASN A 62 -0.84 6.80 11.96
C ASN A 62 -0.69 7.89 10.89
N ARG A 63 -0.02 7.60 9.76
CA ARG A 63 0.19 8.59 8.71
C ARG A 63 -1.13 8.90 8.00
N ARG A 64 -1.42 10.18 7.81
CA ARG A 64 -2.64 10.64 7.14
C ARG A 64 -2.69 10.08 5.71
N GLY A 65 -3.75 9.35 5.39
CA GLY A 65 -3.94 8.71 4.09
C GLY A 65 -3.34 7.31 3.95
N ALA A 66 -2.72 6.76 5.01
CA ALA A 66 -2.29 5.37 5.01
C ALA A 66 -3.48 4.41 5.03
N LEU A 67 -3.45 3.41 4.16
CA LEU A 67 -4.39 2.31 4.13
C LEU A 67 -3.84 1.16 4.98
N LEU A 68 -4.60 0.75 5.97
CA LEU A 68 -4.22 -0.33 6.87
C LEU A 68 -4.59 -1.66 6.24
N ALA A 69 -3.59 -2.53 6.13
CA ALA A 69 -3.75 -3.88 5.63
C ALA A 69 -3.43 -4.88 6.72
N THR A 70 -4.21 -5.95 6.76
CA THR A 70 -4.01 -7.09 7.63
C THR A 70 -3.18 -8.17 6.92
N PRO A 71 -2.38 -8.98 7.63
CA PRO A 71 -1.52 -10.00 7.03
C PRO A 71 -2.28 -10.99 6.12
N ARG A 72 -3.55 -11.24 6.42
CA ARG A 72 -4.42 -12.17 5.69
C ARG A 72 -4.83 -11.66 4.30
N GLU A 73 -4.62 -10.38 4.02
CA GLU A 73 -5.02 -9.76 2.74
C GLU A 73 -3.97 -9.90 1.64
N PHE A 74 -2.75 -10.31 1.98
CA PHE A 74 -1.71 -10.60 1.00
C PHE A 74 -1.27 -12.07 1.01
N ALA A 75 -1.82 -12.87 1.93
CA ALA A 75 -1.73 -14.32 1.86
C ALA A 75 -2.67 -14.83 0.76
N GLU A 76 -2.10 -15.27 -0.36
CA GLU A 76 -2.67 -16.27 -1.26
C GLU A 76 -1.87 -17.56 -1.13
#